data_AF-A0AB38PZS4-F1
#
_entry.id   AF-A0AB38PZS4-F1
#
_cell.length_a   1.000
_cell.length_b   1.000
_cell.length_c   1.000
_cell.angle_alpha   90.00
_cell.angle_beta   90.00
_cell.angle_gamma   90.00
#
_symmetry.space_group_name_H-M   'P 1'
#
loop_
_entity.id
_entity.type
_entity.pdbx_description
1 polymer ?
#
loop_
_entity_poly.entity_id
_entity_poly.type
_entity_poly.pdbx_seq_one_letter_code
_entity_poly.pdbx_strand_id
1 'polypeptide(L)'
;MYNFKKLFTYMVVGALVMALSISCKNDEKTGSGDIIGETNQNHPPQGIYSNGYYNSYAGVTNNGSYCSIIGKAYYSEQVSVNSDITVMNWYQEYGNTSSYAGSSSRDGEATINSPTTDYFQVSYDAGNGLLRVDIRTNANEIYTTSYLSKQ
;
A
#
# COMPACT_ATOMS: atom_id res chain seq x y z
N MET A 1 48.95 44.23 4.13
CA MET A 1 49.55 43.26 3.18
C MET A 1 49.11 41.87 3.61
N TYR A 2 47.97 41.38 3.09
CA TYR A 2 47.42 40.08 3.49
C TYR A 2 47.89 39.01 2.49
N ASN A 3 48.56 37.99 3.03
CA ASN A 3 49.20 36.91 2.29
C ASN A 3 48.17 35.97 1.66
N PHE A 4 48.06 35.99 0.34
CA PHE A 4 47.40 34.95 -0.45
C PHE A 4 48.37 33.79 -0.66
N LYS A 5 48.30 32.76 0.19
CA LYS A 5 48.83 31.43 -0.13
C LYS A 5 48.34 30.41 0.89
N LYS A 6 47.29 29.67 0.55
CA LYS A 6 47.19 28.22 0.68
C LYS A 6 45.95 27.77 -0.07
N LEU A 7 46.13 27.35 -1.31
CA LEU A 7 46.30 25.94 -1.69
C LEU A 7 44.96 25.21 -1.58
N PHE A 8 44.24 25.25 -2.71
CA PHE A 8 43.34 24.21 -3.20
C PHE A 8 43.29 22.97 -2.32
N THR A 9 42.31 22.92 -1.42
CA THR A 9 41.82 21.68 -0.85
C THR A 9 40.42 21.49 -1.43
N TYR A 10 40.41 21.11 -2.71
CA TYR A 10 39.42 20.17 -3.22
C TYR A 10 39.53 18.92 -2.33
N MET A 11 38.77 18.87 -1.26
CA MET A 11 38.57 17.64 -0.53
C MET A 11 37.15 17.66 0.00
N VAL A 12 36.37 16.71 -0.51
CA VAL A 12 35.08 16.25 0.01
C VAL A 12 33.89 17.14 -0.33
N VAL A 13 33.55 17.13 -1.62
CA VAL A 13 32.16 16.93 -2.02
C VAL A 13 31.63 15.67 -1.32
N GLY A 14 30.44 15.76 -0.74
CA GLY A 14 29.54 14.62 -0.63
C GLY A 14 29.75 13.66 0.54
N ALA A 15 29.47 14.12 1.76
CA ALA A 15 29.01 13.22 2.82
C ALA A 15 28.18 13.96 3.88
N LEU A 16 27.17 14.73 3.45
CA LEU A 16 25.98 14.91 4.28
C LEU A 16 25.02 13.77 3.97
N VAL A 17 25.47 12.53 4.20
CA VAL A 17 24.52 11.46 4.48
C VAL A 17 24.09 11.75 5.90
N MET A 18 22.93 12.38 6.02
CA MET A 18 22.19 12.36 7.27
C MET A 18 22.21 10.90 7.72
N ALA A 19 22.94 10.63 8.80
CA ALA A 19 22.65 9.49 9.63
C ALA A 19 21.21 9.70 10.08
N LEU A 20 20.27 9.25 9.25
CA LEU A 20 18.89 9.11 9.62
C LEU A 20 18.98 8.12 10.77
N SER A 21 18.90 8.69 11.96
CA SER A 21 18.52 8.02 13.18
C SER A 21 17.22 7.29 12.89
N ILE A 22 17.34 6.11 12.29
CA ILE A 22 16.36 5.05 12.46
C ILE A 22 16.61 4.61 13.90
N SER A 23 16.10 5.43 14.81
CA SER A 23 15.71 4.96 16.12
C SER A 23 14.94 3.68 15.86
N CYS A 24 15.42 2.56 16.41
CA CYS A 24 14.55 1.43 16.71
C CYS A 24 13.50 1.98 17.68
N LYS A 25 12.48 2.65 17.12
CA LYS A 25 11.26 2.99 17.82
C LYS A 25 10.47 1.70 17.87
N ASN A 26 10.95 0.78 18.70
CA ASN A 26 10.06 -0.15 19.37
C ASN A 26 9.28 0.72 20.35
N ASP A 27 8.32 1.49 19.81
CA ASP A 27 7.24 2.01 20.64
C ASP A 27 6.53 0.75 21.12
N GLU A 28 6.76 0.48 22.40
CA GLU A 28 6.20 -0.59 23.19
C GLU A 28 4.67 -0.50 23.09
N LYS A 29 4.09 -1.12 22.04
CA LYS A 29 2.65 -1.28 21.93
C LYS A 29 2.28 -2.33 22.97
N THR A 30 2.03 -1.81 24.17
CA THR A 30 1.46 -2.54 25.31
C THR A 30 0.16 -3.18 24.84
N GLY A 31 0.20 -4.49 24.65
CA GLY A 31 -0.93 -5.31 24.27
C GLY A 31 -0.51 -6.77 24.41
N SER A 32 -0.67 -7.31 25.60
CA SER A 32 -0.55 -8.75 25.88
C SER A 32 -1.67 -9.50 25.16
N GLY A 33 -1.51 -9.69 23.86
CA GLY A 33 -2.26 -10.60 23.01
C GLY A 33 -1.27 -11.12 21.98
N ASP A 34 -1.39 -12.39 21.59
CA ASP A 34 -0.45 -13.01 20.67
C ASP A 34 -0.20 -12.11 19.45
N ILE A 35 1.08 -11.77 19.23
CA ILE A 35 1.50 -11.08 18.00
C ILE A 35 1.39 -12.11 16.88
N ILE A 36 0.26 -12.09 16.19
CA ILE A 36 -0.03 -13.00 15.08
C ILE A 36 0.31 -12.40 13.71
N GLY A 37 0.88 -11.19 13.66
CA GLY A 37 1.22 -10.50 12.43
C GLY A 37 1.96 -9.18 12.63
N GLU A 38 2.27 -8.52 11.53
CA GLU A 38 3.01 -7.26 11.48
C GLU A 38 2.47 -6.29 10.44
N THR A 39 2.78 -5.01 10.62
CA THR A 39 2.51 -3.96 9.65
C THR A 39 3.75 -3.71 8.79
N ASN A 40 3.59 -3.60 7.47
CA ASN A 40 4.69 -3.40 6.53
C ASN A 40 4.31 -2.46 5.37
N GLN A 41 5.33 -1.95 4.66
CA GLN A 41 5.18 -1.09 3.48
C GLN A 41 5.52 -1.85 2.18
N ASN A 42 5.32 -3.17 2.15
CA ASN A 42 5.59 -3.99 0.98
C ASN A 42 4.46 -3.83 -0.05
N HIS A 43 4.44 -2.67 -0.72
CA HIS A 43 3.44 -2.36 -1.72
C HIS A 43 3.50 -3.32 -2.93
N PRO A 44 2.35 -3.61 -3.57
CA PRO A 44 2.33 -4.36 -4.81
C PRO A 44 3.23 -3.69 -5.87
N PRO A 45 3.91 -4.47 -6.73
CA PRO A 45 4.68 -3.92 -7.84
C PRO A 45 3.85 -3.01 -8.76
N GLN A 46 4.33 -1.79 -9.02
CA GLN A 46 3.67 -0.84 -9.91
C GLN A 46 3.32 -1.45 -11.27
N GLY A 47 2.10 -1.20 -11.74
CA GLY A 47 1.58 -1.74 -13.00
C GLY A 47 0.06 -1.85 -13.03
N ILE A 48 -0.46 -2.44 -14.11
CA ILE A 48 -1.88 -2.74 -14.25
C ILE A 48 -2.13 -4.18 -13.84
N TYR A 49 -3.10 -4.36 -12.96
CA TYR A 49 -3.66 -5.64 -12.56
C TYR A 49 -5.03 -5.78 -13.20
N SER A 50 -5.30 -6.91 -13.83
CA SER A 50 -6.61 -7.19 -14.41
C SER A 50 -6.94 -8.68 -14.37
N ASN A 51 -8.19 -9.01 -14.66
CA ASN A 51 -8.60 -10.36 -14.99
C ASN A 51 -9.65 -10.32 -16.12
N GLY A 52 -9.94 -11.48 -16.71
CA GLY A 52 -11.02 -11.59 -17.70
C GLY A 52 -12.43 -11.55 -17.08
N TYR A 53 -12.55 -11.51 -15.74
CA TYR A 53 -13.81 -11.55 -15.04
C TYR A 53 -14.40 -10.14 -14.91
N TYR A 54 -15.47 -9.88 -15.67
CA TYR A 54 -16.15 -8.58 -15.74
C TYR A 54 -15.25 -7.41 -16.17
N ASN A 55 -14.08 -7.69 -16.78
CA ASN A 55 -13.07 -6.69 -17.15
C ASN A 55 -12.66 -5.80 -15.96
N SER A 56 -12.59 -6.39 -14.77
CA SER A 56 -12.11 -5.71 -13.56
C SER A 56 -10.63 -5.36 -13.70
N TYR A 57 -10.24 -4.21 -13.18
CA TYR A 57 -8.84 -3.79 -13.19
C TYR A 57 -8.48 -2.89 -12.01
N ALA A 58 -7.20 -2.81 -11.72
CA ALA A 58 -6.60 -1.88 -10.78
C ALA A 58 -5.20 -1.47 -11.26
N GLY A 59 -4.97 -0.18 -11.42
CA GLY A 59 -3.65 0.39 -11.62
C GLY A 59 -3.01 0.72 -10.29
N VAL A 60 -1.82 0.18 -10.05
CA VAL A 60 -1.00 0.44 -8.87
C VAL A 60 0.11 1.40 -9.24
N THR A 61 0.24 2.50 -8.49
CA THR A 61 1.37 3.44 -8.57
C THR A 61 2.08 3.46 -7.23
N ASN A 62 3.40 3.27 -7.22
CA ASN A 62 4.19 3.32 -5.99
C ASN A 62 4.82 4.71 -5.85
N ASN A 63 4.54 5.39 -4.74
CA ASN A 63 4.98 6.77 -4.47
C ASN A 63 6.03 6.84 -3.34
N GLY A 64 6.80 5.76 -3.16
CA GLY A 64 7.81 5.64 -2.10
C GLY A 64 7.20 5.10 -0.81
N SER A 65 6.59 5.97 -0.01
CA SER A 65 6.05 5.61 1.32
C SER A 65 4.59 5.14 1.31
N TYR A 66 3.93 5.15 0.15
CA TYR A 66 2.56 4.73 -0.03
C TYR A 66 2.34 4.25 -1.47
N CYS A 67 1.25 3.52 -1.71
CA CYS A 67 0.81 3.22 -3.07
C CYS A 67 -0.61 3.71 -3.32
N SER A 68 -0.85 4.21 -4.53
CA SER A 68 -2.19 4.55 -5.03
C SER A 68 -2.73 3.41 -5.88
N ILE A 69 -4.00 3.07 -5.68
CA ILE A 69 -4.70 2.00 -6.37
C ILE A 69 -5.98 2.59 -6.96
N ILE A 70 -5.99 2.75 -8.29
CA ILE A 70 -7.15 3.24 -9.04
C ILE A 70 -7.71 2.10 -9.85
N GLY A 71 -8.98 1.78 -9.65
CA GLY A 71 -9.55 0.56 -10.23
C GLY A 71 -11.03 0.64 -10.53
N LYS A 72 -11.55 -0.49 -10.99
CA LYS A 72 -12.98 -0.70 -11.24
C LYS A 72 -13.39 -2.07 -10.71
N ALA A 73 -14.34 -2.06 -9.78
CA ALA A 73 -14.90 -3.22 -9.12
C ALA A 73 -16.36 -3.41 -9.55
N TYR A 74 -16.86 -4.65 -9.55
CA TYR A 74 -18.18 -5.01 -10.04
C TYR A 74 -18.98 -5.73 -8.96
N TYR A 75 -20.26 -5.38 -8.83
CA TYR A 75 -21.23 -6.16 -8.06
C TYR A 75 -21.90 -7.22 -8.96
N SER A 76 -22.11 -6.86 -10.23
CA SER A 76 -22.63 -7.74 -11.28
C SER A 76 -22.09 -7.27 -12.65
N GLU A 77 -22.32 -8.03 -13.72
CA GLU A 77 -21.87 -7.70 -15.09
C GLU A 77 -22.20 -6.27 -15.56
N GLN A 78 -23.27 -5.68 -15.03
CA GLN A 78 -23.78 -4.39 -15.46
C GLN A 78 -23.57 -3.27 -14.44
N VAL A 79 -23.18 -3.62 -13.21
CA VAL A 79 -23.13 -2.68 -12.09
C VAL A 79 -21.71 -2.64 -11.55
N SER A 80 -21.05 -1.50 -11.75
CA SER A 80 -19.64 -1.29 -11.39
C SER A 80 -19.42 0.02 -10.67
N VAL A 81 -18.32 0.10 -9.94
CA VAL A 81 -17.86 1.31 -9.28
C VAL A 81 -16.38 1.50 -9.52
N ASN A 82 -15.98 2.74 -9.79
CA ASN A 82 -14.58 3.10 -9.84
C ASN A 82 -14.08 3.36 -8.42
N SER A 83 -12.84 2.99 -8.15
CA SER A 83 -12.20 3.16 -6.86
C SER A 83 -10.94 4.01 -6.97
N ASP A 84 -10.72 4.85 -5.97
CA ASP A 84 -9.48 5.60 -5.76
C ASP A 84 -9.07 5.38 -4.31
N ILE A 85 -8.02 4.59 -4.11
CA ILE A 85 -7.55 4.14 -2.81
C ILE A 85 -6.09 4.51 -2.64
N THR A 86 -5.73 5.00 -1.46
CA THR A 86 -4.33 5.17 -1.03
C THR A 86 -4.05 4.20 0.10
N VAL A 87 -3.00 3.38 -0.04
CA VAL A 87 -2.56 2.44 1.00
C VAL A 87 -1.22 2.92 1.55
N MET A 88 -1.20 3.22 2.84
CA MET A 88 -0.02 3.65 3.57
C MET A 88 0.75 2.44 4.10
N ASN A 89 0.02 1.50 4.72
CA ASN A 89 0.61 0.34 5.38
C ASN A 89 -0.29 -0.89 5.21
N TRP A 90 0.30 -2.06 5.17
CA TRP A 90 -0.39 -3.34 5.08
C TRP A 90 -0.20 -4.14 6.35
N TYR A 91 -1.25 -4.81 6.81
CA TYR A 91 -1.16 -5.81 7.87
C TYR A 91 -1.05 -7.22 7.28
N GLN A 92 -0.07 -7.99 7.73
CA GLN A 92 0.17 -9.36 7.31
C GLN A 92 0.27 -10.27 8.53
N GLU A 93 -0.47 -11.38 8.53
CA GLU A 93 -0.32 -12.40 9.56
C GLU A 93 0.93 -13.26 9.31
N TYR A 94 1.62 -13.67 10.38
CA TYR A 94 2.82 -14.49 10.26
C TYR A 94 2.50 -15.82 9.58
N GLY A 95 3.33 -16.19 8.60
CA GLY A 95 3.13 -17.41 7.80
C GLY A 95 2.11 -17.27 6.66
N ASN A 96 1.44 -16.11 6.52
CA ASN A 96 0.57 -15.81 5.39
C ASN A 96 1.31 -15.00 4.32
N THR A 97 0.97 -15.18 3.05
CA THR A 97 1.49 -14.37 1.93
C THR A 97 0.60 -13.16 1.61
N SER A 98 -0.63 -13.17 2.12
CA SER A 98 -1.61 -12.12 1.93
C SER A 98 -1.47 -11.03 2.98
N SER A 99 -1.44 -9.78 2.50
CA SER A 99 -1.45 -8.58 3.32
C SER A 99 -2.72 -7.77 3.03
N TYR A 100 -3.23 -7.05 4.04
CA TYR A 100 -4.53 -6.39 3.99
C TYR A 100 -4.47 -4.94 4.47
N ALA A 101 -5.31 -4.09 3.89
CA ALA A 101 -5.51 -2.70 4.31
C ALA A 101 -6.98 -2.27 4.13
N GLY A 102 -7.43 -1.26 4.89
CA GLY A 102 -8.80 -0.72 4.82
C GLY A 102 -9.64 -1.04 6.07
N SER A 103 -10.96 -1.03 5.91
CA SER A 103 -11.94 -1.08 7.01
C SER A 103 -11.92 -2.37 7.84
N SER A 104 -11.51 -3.50 7.26
CA SER A 104 -11.46 -4.81 7.94
C SER A 104 -10.05 -5.22 8.36
N SER A 105 -9.01 -4.48 7.98
CA SER A 105 -7.64 -4.84 8.37
C SER A 105 -7.36 -4.35 9.78
N ARG A 106 -6.78 -5.24 10.61
CA ARG A 106 -6.40 -4.94 12.00
C ARG A 106 -5.57 -3.65 12.10
N ASP A 107 -4.35 -3.70 11.58
CA ASP A 107 -3.38 -2.61 11.65
C ASP A 107 -2.94 -2.12 10.25
N GLY A 108 -3.70 -2.49 9.21
CA GLY A 108 -3.49 -2.05 7.83
C GLY A 108 -4.13 -0.68 7.61
N GLU A 109 -3.38 0.24 7.03
CA GLU A 109 -3.79 1.64 6.90
C GLU A 109 -4.02 2.00 5.43
N ALA A 110 -5.27 2.31 5.11
CA ALA A 110 -5.65 2.81 3.80
C ALA A 110 -6.79 3.84 3.92
N THR A 111 -6.89 4.71 2.91
CA THR A 111 -7.98 5.65 2.73
C THR A 111 -8.61 5.44 1.36
N ILE A 112 -9.92 5.59 1.26
CA ILE A 112 -10.64 5.59 -0.01
C ILE A 112 -11.17 7.00 -0.29
N ASN A 113 -10.75 7.56 -1.41
CA ASN A 113 -11.19 8.89 -1.87
C ASN A 113 -12.51 8.79 -2.65
N SER A 114 -12.73 7.66 -3.32
CA SER A 114 -13.95 7.36 -4.06
C SER A 114 -14.11 5.84 -4.22
N PRO A 115 -15.33 5.29 -4.17
CA PRO A 115 -16.60 5.97 -3.86
C PRO A 115 -16.74 6.28 -2.36
N THR A 116 -17.78 7.02 -1.98
CA THR A 116 -18.19 7.08 -0.56
C THR A 116 -18.66 5.69 -0.11
N THR A 117 -18.12 5.23 1.01
CA THR A 117 -18.37 3.87 1.53
C THR A 117 -18.18 3.83 3.04
N ASP A 118 -18.87 2.92 3.71
CA ASP A 118 -18.66 2.54 5.10
C ASP A 118 -17.65 1.37 5.24
N TYR A 119 -17.33 0.69 4.14
CA TYR A 119 -16.48 -0.49 4.11
C TYR A 119 -15.72 -0.62 2.79
N PHE A 120 -14.40 -0.69 2.89
CA PHE A 120 -13.57 -1.20 1.80
C PHE A 120 -12.43 -2.05 2.36
N GLN A 121 -11.92 -2.96 1.54
CA GLN A 121 -10.73 -3.74 1.85
C GLN A 121 -9.89 -3.88 0.59
N VAL A 122 -8.58 -3.77 0.75
CA VAL A 122 -7.61 -4.15 -0.27
C VAL A 122 -6.79 -5.29 0.27
N SER A 123 -6.56 -6.30 -0.55
CA SER A 123 -5.65 -7.42 -0.23
C SER A 123 -4.63 -7.62 -1.34
N TYR A 124 -3.40 -7.90 -0.96
CA TYR A 124 -2.34 -8.30 -1.87
C TYR A 124 -1.69 -9.61 -1.41
N ASP A 125 -1.77 -10.64 -2.25
CA ASP A 125 -1.06 -11.90 -2.06
C ASP A 125 0.29 -11.82 -2.78
N ALA A 126 1.36 -11.62 -2.01
CA ALA A 126 2.71 -11.51 -2.56
C ALA A 126 3.23 -12.84 -3.12
N GLY A 127 2.70 -13.98 -2.67
CA GLY A 127 3.11 -15.31 -3.13
C GLY A 127 2.61 -15.60 -4.55
N ASN A 128 1.38 -15.17 -4.86
CA ASN A 128 0.76 -15.38 -6.17
C ASN A 128 0.70 -14.11 -7.04
N GLY A 129 1.09 -12.95 -6.50
CA GLY A 129 1.01 -11.66 -7.20
C GLY A 129 -0.41 -11.20 -7.48
N LEU A 130 -1.36 -11.53 -6.58
CA LEU A 130 -2.78 -11.27 -6.76
C LEU A 130 -3.23 -10.07 -5.94
N LEU A 131 -3.90 -9.13 -6.60
CA LEU A 131 -4.51 -7.95 -5.97
C LEU A 131 -6.03 -8.09 -5.95
N ARG A 132 -6.68 -7.70 -4.87
CA ARG A 132 -8.14 -7.63 -4.79
C ARG A 132 -8.59 -6.40 -4.03
N VAL A 133 -9.69 -5.81 -4.49
CA VAL A 133 -10.38 -4.70 -3.86
C VAL A 133 -11.85 -5.08 -3.68
N ASP A 134 -12.37 -4.91 -2.47
CA ASP A 134 -13.78 -5.07 -2.13
C ASP A 134 -14.32 -3.76 -1.55
N ILE A 135 -15.48 -3.29 -2.00
CA ILE A 135 -16.07 -2.00 -1.63
C ILE A 135 -17.57 -2.16 -1.41
N ARG A 136 -18.11 -1.56 -0.35
CA ARG A 136 -19.55 -1.55 -0.07
C ARG A 136 -20.13 -0.16 -0.30
N THR A 137 -20.93 0.02 -1.34
CA THR A 137 -21.56 1.34 -1.58
C THR A 137 -22.95 1.43 -0.98
N ASN A 138 -23.66 0.30 -0.89
CA ASN A 138 -24.97 0.14 -0.27
C ASN A 138 -24.93 -1.01 0.74
N ALA A 139 -25.80 -1.01 1.74
CA ALA A 139 -25.76 -1.94 2.89
C ALA A 139 -25.62 -3.43 2.53
N ASN A 140 -26.08 -3.84 1.34
CA ASN A 140 -26.06 -5.23 0.87
C ASN A 140 -25.29 -5.46 -0.45
N GLU A 141 -24.55 -4.47 -0.95
CA GLU A 141 -23.86 -4.58 -2.25
C GLU A 141 -22.35 -4.45 -2.08
N ILE A 142 -21.64 -5.57 -2.26
CA ILE A 142 -20.17 -5.59 -2.28
C ILE A 142 -19.69 -5.68 -3.72
N TYR A 143 -19.01 -4.62 -4.16
CA TYR A 143 -18.33 -4.53 -5.43
C TYR A 143 -16.95 -5.13 -5.24
N THR A 144 -16.59 -6.08 -6.09
CA THR A 144 -15.29 -6.76 -6.02
C THR A 144 -14.58 -6.69 -7.36
N THR A 145 -13.26 -6.59 -7.32
CA THR A 145 -12.43 -6.82 -8.51
C THR A 145 -12.21 -8.30 -8.80
N SER A 146 -12.63 -9.19 -7.90
CA SER A 146 -12.07 -10.54 -7.76
C SER A 146 -10.52 -10.48 -7.63
N TYR A 147 -9.83 -11.60 -7.76
CA TYR A 147 -8.38 -11.61 -7.83
C TYR A 147 -7.91 -11.11 -9.20
N LEU A 148 -7.08 -10.09 -9.19
CA LEU A 148 -6.44 -9.49 -10.35
C LEU A 148 -4.98 -9.92 -10.40
N SER A 149 -4.49 -10.31 -11.56
CA SER A 149 -3.07 -10.58 -11.79
C SER A 149 -2.44 -9.43 -12.57
N LYS A 150 -1.17 -9.15 -12.29
CA LYS A 150 -0.40 -8.16 -13.04
C LYS A 150 -0.27 -8.59 -14.51
N GLN A 151 -0.45 -7.62 -15.42
CA GLN A 151 -0.32 -7.80 -16.87
C GLN A 151 1.07 -7.41 -17.37
#